data_AF-A0A1N6PCK1-F1
#
_entry.id   AF-A0A1N6PCK1-F1
#
_cell.length_a   1.000
_cell.length_b   1.000
_cell.length_c   1.000
_cell.angle_alpha   90.00
_cell.angle_beta   90.00
_cell.angle_gamma   90.00
#
_symmetry.space_group_name_H-M   'P 1'
#
loop_
_entity.id
_entity.type
_entity.pdbx_description
1 polymer ?
#
loop_
_entity_poly.entity_id
_entity_poly.type
_entity_poly.pdbx_seq_one_letter_code
_entity_poly.pdbx_strand_id
1 'polypeptide(L)'
;MKPRITIPDLQDSGRRAYRLEVTPEDPIQVHIDDLAIEVRNLSATGMAFVSHQPLVDTTVAAHIAFTLNTRSVRMDCNLKLVRKVGQVWCADFEGLSLMEQKLLSQFITQCQASAIRKDVRS
;
A
#
# COMPACT_ATOMS: atom_id res chain seq x y z
N MET A 1 18.89 37.32 1.72
CA MET A 1 18.76 36.52 2.96
C MET A 1 17.46 35.71 2.84
N LYS A 2 17.49 34.38 2.77
CA LYS A 2 16.27 33.54 2.73
C LYS A 2 15.85 33.21 4.17
N PRO A 3 14.57 33.32 4.53
CA PRO A 3 14.11 32.93 5.86
C PRO A 3 14.27 31.42 6.04
N ARG A 4 14.89 31.00 7.14
CA ARG A 4 14.91 29.61 7.61
C ARG A 4 13.68 29.43 8.50
N ILE A 5 12.67 28.75 7.97
CA ILE A 5 11.52 28.31 8.78
C ILE A 5 11.97 27.04 9.50
N THR A 6 12.16 27.13 10.82
CA THR A 6 12.42 25.97 11.67
C THR A 6 11.16 25.74 12.50
N ILE A 7 10.49 24.61 12.30
CA ILE A 7 9.34 24.19 13.10
C ILE A 7 9.88 23.29 14.22
N PRO A 8 9.88 23.72 15.49
CA PRO A 8 10.26 22.86 16.60
C PRO A 8 9.25 21.70 16.70
N ASP A 9 9.73 20.49 16.99
CA ASP A 9 8.94 19.27 17.23
C ASP A 9 8.38 18.50 16.02
N LEU A 10 8.78 18.82 14.78
CA LEU A 10 8.63 17.84 13.69
C LEU A 10 9.70 16.74 13.86
N GLN A 11 9.43 15.76 14.73
CA GLN A 11 10.05 14.45 14.58
C GLN A 11 9.54 13.87 13.26
N ASP A 12 10.31 14.10 12.19
CA ASP A 12 10.08 13.45 10.91
C ASP A 12 10.07 11.94 11.17
N SER A 13 8.88 11.34 11.15
CA SER A 13 8.67 9.91 11.44
C SER A 13 9.34 8.98 10.41
N GLY A 14 10.15 9.53 9.50
CA GLY A 14 10.82 8.81 8.41
C GLY A 14 9.86 8.27 7.36
N ARG A 15 8.57 8.61 7.45
CA ARG A 15 7.52 8.11 6.56
C ARG A 15 7.52 8.94 5.28
N ARG A 16 8.03 8.34 4.20
CA ARG A 16 8.15 8.98 2.88
C ARG A 16 6.88 8.91 2.03
N ALA A 17 5.87 8.15 2.46
CA ALA A 17 4.61 7.95 1.71
C ALA A 17 3.41 7.82 2.65
N TYR A 18 2.26 8.32 2.20
CA TYR A 18 0.95 8.09 2.83
C TYR A 18 0.58 6.60 2.79
N ARG A 19 -0.14 6.13 3.82
CA ARG A 19 -0.65 4.76 3.93
C ARG A 19 -2.17 4.77 3.93
N LEU A 20 -2.75 4.10 2.96
CA LEU A 20 -4.16 3.73 2.96
C LEU A 20 -4.34 2.56 3.93
N GLU A 21 -5.19 2.72 4.93
CA GLU A 21 -5.73 1.56 5.67
C GLU A 21 -6.79 0.91 4.80
N VAL A 22 -6.57 -0.36 4.44
CA VAL A 22 -7.43 -1.06 3.48
C VAL A 22 -8.62 -1.66 4.21
N THR A 23 -9.81 -1.37 3.71
CA THR A 23 -11.08 -1.88 4.22
C THR A 23 -11.72 -2.87 3.23
N PRO A 24 -12.69 -3.70 3.66
CA PRO A 24 -13.41 -4.59 2.73
C PRO A 24 -14.17 -3.87 1.61
N GLU A 25 -14.39 -2.57 1.73
CA GLU A 25 -15.08 -1.74 0.73
C GLU A 25 -14.14 -1.21 -0.35
N ASP A 26 -12.82 -1.24 -0.10
CA ASP A 26 -11.84 -0.80 -1.08
C ASP A 26 -11.72 -1.83 -2.21
N PRO A 27 -11.77 -1.39 -3.48
CA PRO A 27 -11.79 -2.32 -4.60
C PRO A 27 -10.37 -2.77 -4.95
N ILE A 28 -9.71 -3.47 -4.03
CA ILE A 28 -8.38 -4.05 -4.18
C ILE A 28 -8.35 -5.51 -3.74
N GLN A 29 -7.63 -6.32 -4.49
CA GLN A 29 -7.34 -7.72 -4.20
C GLN A 29 -5.86 -7.97 -4.41
N VAL A 30 -5.25 -8.72 -3.50
CA VAL A 30 -3.83 -9.08 -3.59
C VAL A 30 -3.69 -10.58 -3.37
N HIS A 31 -2.90 -11.21 -4.23
CA HIS A 31 -2.54 -12.61 -4.13
C HIS A 31 -1.02 -12.75 -4.03
N ILE A 32 -0.55 -13.70 -3.21
CA ILE A 32 0.86 -14.15 -3.14
C ILE A 32 0.87 -15.62 -3.52
N ASP A 33 1.63 -16.02 -4.54
CA ASP A 33 1.67 -17.41 -5.03
C ASP A 33 0.26 -18.04 -5.15
N ASP A 34 -0.65 -17.32 -5.81
CA ASP A 34 -2.09 -17.63 -5.98
C ASP A 34 -2.98 -17.61 -4.72
N LEU A 35 -2.45 -17.27 -3.55
CA LEU A 35 -3.19 -17.18 -2.31
C LEU A 35 -3.65 -15.76 -2.05
N ALA A 36 -4.97 -15.56 -1.92
CA ALA A 36 -5.52 -14.29 -1.50
C ALA A 36 -5.03 -13.93 -0.08
N ILE A 37 -4.53 -12.71 0.08
CA ILE A 37 -4.05 -12.20 1.37
C ILE A 37 -4.93 -11.05 1.86
N GLU A 38 -4.95 -10.87 3.18
CA GLU A 38 -5.62 -9.72 3.80
C GLU A 38 -4.65 -8.55 3.88
N VAL A 39 -4.88 -7.53 3.05
CA VAL A 39 -4.10 -6.28 3.10
C VAL A 39 -4.58 -5.44 4.27
N ARG A 40 -3.66 -5.00 5.12
CA ARG A 40 -3.93 -4.09 6.25
C ARG A 40 -3.71 -2.65 5.86
N ASN A 41 -2.54 -2.35 5.30
CA ASN A 41 -2.27 -1.03 4.75
C ASN A 41 -1.44 -1.09 3.47
N LEU A 42 -1.56 -0.03 2.69
CA LEU A 42 -0.97 0.08 1.36
C LEU A 42 -0.37 1.48 1.17
N SER A 43 0.81 1.53 0.58
CA SER A 43 1.47 2.76 0.14
C SER A 43 1.95 2.60 -1.31
N ALA A 44 2.52 3.65 -1.88
CA ALA A 44 3.10 3.57 -3.24
C ALA A 44 4.34 2.65 -3.34
N THR A 45 4.98 2.34 -2.21
CA THR A 45 6.27 1.62 -2.18
C THR A 45 6.22 0.28 -1.47
N GLY A 46 5.12 -0.04 -0.78
CA GLY A 46 4.99 -1.29 -0.06
C GLY A 46 3.63 -1.43 0.60
N MET A 47 3.43 -2.57 1.26
CA MET A 47 2.20 -2.91 1.95
C MET A 47 2.46 -3.64 3.28
N ALA A 48 1.46 -3.63 4.15
CA ALA A 48 1.37 -4.55 5.27
C ALA A 48 0.17 -5.50 5.07
N PHE A 49 0.36 -6.77 5.38
CA PHE A 49 -0.65 -7.79 5.13
C PHE A 49 -0.58 -8.94 6.14
N VAL A 50 -1.66 -9.72 6.21
CA VAL A 50 -1.71 -10.98 6.95
C VAL A 50 -1.74 -12.13 5.94
N SER A 51 -0.90 -13.13 6.19
CA SER A 51 -0.93 -14.41 5.47
C SER A 51 -1.21 -15.52 6.47
N HIS A 52 -2.13 -16.42 6.11
CA HIS A 52 -2.43 -17.62 6.90
C HIS A 52 -1.42 -18.75 6.66
N GLN A 53 -0.56 -18.60 5.65
CA GLN A 53 0.50 -19.55 5.36
C GLN A 53 1.87 -18.97 5.75
N PRO A 54 2.80 -19.82 6.22
CA PRO A 54 4.17 -19.38 6.47
C PRO A 54 4.83 -18.95 5.16
N LEU A 55 5.33 -17.72 5.13
CA LEU A 55 6.22 -17.26 4.06
C LEU A 55 7.65 -17.56 4.48
N VAL A 56 8.35 -18.35 3.65
CA VAL A 56 9.71 -18.81 3.92
C VAL A 56 10.73 -17.96 3.18
N ASP A 57 10.37 -17.49 1.99
CA ASP A 57 11.25 -16.70 1.14
C ASP A 57 11.28 -15.23 1.52
N THR A 58 12.44 -14.60 1.36
CA THR A 58 12.61 -13.16 1.59
C THR A 58 11.93 -12.30 0.53
N THR A 59 11.62 -12.90 -0.63
CA THR A 59 10.94 -12.25 -1.74
C THR A 59 9.92 -13.22 -2.32
N VAL A 60 8.68 -12.78 -2.47
CA VAL A 60 7.58 -13.63 -2.98
C VAL A 60 6.88 -12.94 -4.15
N ALA A 61 6.38 -13.71 -5.12
CA ALA A 61 5.65 -13.16 -6.24
C ALA A 61 4.23 -12.75 -5.81
N ALA A 62 3.75 -11.62 -6.32
CA ALA A 62 2.43 -11.11 -5.99
C ALA A 62 1.69 -10.51 -7.19
N HIS A 63 0.37 -10.68 -7.16
CA HIS A 63 -0.56 -10.10 -8.11
C HIS A 63 -1.45 -9.11 -7.39
N ILE A 64 -1.48 -7.86 -7.85
CA ILE A 64 -2.33 -6.80 -7.31
C ILE A 64 -3.36 -6.45 -8.37
N ALA A 65 -4.63 -6.50 -8.00
CA ALA A 65 -5.74 -6.06 -8.83
C ALA A 65 -6.54 -4.98 -8.10
N PHE A 66 -6.83 -3.86 -8.76
CA PHE A 66 -7.70 -2.83 -8.19
C PHE A 66 -8.52 -2.10 -9.24
N THR A 67 -9.57 -1.42 -8.81
CA THR A 67 -10.39 -0.56 -9.67
C THR A 67 -10.03 0.90 -9.46
N LEU A 68 -9.51 1.53 -10.51
CA LEU A 68 -9.24 2.96 -10.57
C LEU A 68 -10.26 3.64 -11.47
N ASN A 69 -11.05 4.54 -10.91
CA ASN A 69 -12.25 5.12 -11.49
C ASN A 69 -13.24 4.02 -11.95
N THR A 70 -13.17 3.62 -13.22
CA THR A 70 -14.00 2.58 -13.85
C THR A 70 -13.17 1.50 -14.55
N ARG A 71 -11.85 1.53 -14.38
CA ARG A 71 -10.92 0.63 -15.05
C ARG A 71 -10.32 -0.35 -14.05
N SER A 72 -10.39 -1.63 -14.38
CA SER A 72 -9.63 -2.66 -13.68
C SER A 72 -8.17 -2.57 -14.10
N VAL A 73 -7.30 -2.49 -13.10
CA VAL A 73 -5.84 -2.52 -13.25
C VAL A 73 -5.35 -3.79 -12.59
N ARG A 74 -4.45 -4.51 -13.27
CA ARG A 74 -3.71 -5.64 -12.72
C ARG A 74 -2.23 -5.38 -12.92
N MET A 75 -1.44 -5.67 -11.89
CA MET A 75 0.02 -5.58 -11.93
C MET A 75 0.62 -6.77 -11.21
N ASP A 76 1.76 -7.22 -11.74
CA ASP A 76 2.53 -8.32 -11.21
C ASP A 76 3.83 -7.74 -10.64
N CYS A 77 4.17 -8.13 -9.42
CA CYS A 77 5.34 -7.60 -8.74
C CYS A 77 5.93 -8.63 -7.79
N ASN A 78 7.08 -8.29 -7.23
CA ASN A 78 7.66 -9.05 -6.12
C ASN A 78 7.49 -8.27 -4.82
N LEU A 79 7.23 -8.98 -3.73
CA LEU A 79 7.18 -8.44 -2.39
C LEU A 79 8.44 -8.85 -1.66
N LYS A 80 9.32 -7.89 -1.41
CA LYS A 80 10.47 -8.10 -0.54
C LYS A 80 10.03 -7.97 0.91
N LEU A 81 10.02 -9.08 1.63
CA LEU A 81 9.63 -9.12 3.04
C LEU A 81 10.68 -8.40 3.89
N VAL A 82 10.28 -7.29 4.52
CA VAL A 82 11.18 -6.43 5.30
C VAL A 82 11.19 -6.84 6.77
N ARG A 83 10.00 -7.09 7.34
CA ARG A 83 9.82 -7.48 8.74
C ARG A 83 8.46 -8.10 9.00
N LYS A 84 8.33 -8.76 10.15
CA LYS A 84 7.06 -9.27 10.68
C LYS A 84 6.81 -8.72 12.08
N VAL A 85 5.57 -8.31 12.37
CA VAL A 85 5.12 -7.87 13.70
C VAL A 85 3.84 -8.62 14.04
N GLY A 86 3.90 -9.54 15.01
CA GLY A 86 2.79 -10.44 15.30
C GLY A 86 2.45 -11.30 14.08
N GLN A 87 1.23 -11.18 13.56
CA GLN A 87 0.77 -11.86 12.32
C GLN A 87 0.88 -11.00 11.06
N VAL A 88 1.36 -9.76 11.19
CA VAL A 88 1.43 -8.81 10.08
C VAL A 88 2.82 -8.80 9.47
N TRP A 89 2.89 -9.08 8.17
CA TRP A 89 4.08 -8.91 7.36
C TRP A 89 4.14 -7.49 6.81
N CYS A 90 5.32 -6.91 6.74
CA CYS A 90 5.60 -5.67 6.01
C CYS A 90 6.52 -6.00 4.85
N ALA A 91 6.14 -5.56 3.65
CA ALA A 91 6.92 -5.80 2.44
C ALA A 91 7.02 -4.55 1.58
N ASP A 92 8.14 -4.41 0.89
CA ASP A 92 8.36 -3.40 -0.14
C ASP A 92 8.07 -4.00 -1.52
N PHE A 93 7.57 -3.17 -2.42
CA PHE A 93 7.36 -3.54 -3.82
C PHE A 93 8.67 -3.54 -4.59
N GLU A 94 8.91 -4.60 -5.34
CA GLU A 94 9.98 -4.71 -6.34
C GLU A 94 9.39 -5.06 -7.70
N GLY A 95 10.01 -4.57 -8.77
CA GLY A 95 9.61 -4.87 -10.15
C GLY A 95 8.46 -4.02 -10.72
N LEU A 96 7.82 -3.15 -9.93
CA LEU A 96 6.83 -2.21 -10.46
C LEU A 96 7.49 -1.16 -11.35
N SER A 97 6.98 -1.02 -12.58
CA SER A 97 7.33 0.08 -13.47
C SER A 97 6.90 1.43 -12.90
N LEU A 98 7.49 2.52 -13.41
CA LEU A 98 7.08 3.88 -13.03
C LEU A 98 5.59 4.15 -13.33
N MET A 99 5.04 3.53 -14.38
CA MET A 99 3.62 3.66 -14.70
C MET A 99 2.75 2.97 -13.64
N GLU A 100 3.10 1.74 -13.24
CA GLU A 100 2.35 0.99 -12.23
C GLU A 100 2.40 1.67 -10.86
N GLN A 101 3.57 2.20 -10.46
CA GLN A 101 3.69 2.99 -9.23
C GLN A 101 2.79 4.24 -9.26
N LYS A 102 2.68 4.91 -10.42
CA LYS A 102 1.75 6.04 -10.59
C LYS A 102 0.30 5.60 -10.47
N LEU A 103 -0.09 4.49 -11.09
CA LEU A 103 -1.45 3.96 -11.01
C LEU A 103 -1.82 3.58 -9.57
N LEU A 104 -0.92 2.91 -8.86
CA LEU A 104 -1.10 2.56 -7.45
C LEU A 104 -1.24 3.80 -6.56
N SER A 105 -0.42 4.82 -6.81
CA SER A 105 -0.52 6.10 -6.09
C SER A 105 -1.86 6.79 -6.31
N GLN A 106 -2.34 6.80 -7.57
CA GLN A 106 -3.66 7.36 -7.91
C GLN A 106 -4.79 6.59 -7.22
N PHE A 107 -4.69 5.26 -7.17
CA PHE A 107 -5.65 4.43 -6.44
C PHE A 107 -5.71 4.79 -4.96
N ILE A 108 -4.56 4.88 -4.30
CA ILE A 108 -4.46 5.28 -2.88
C ILE A 108 -5.12 6.65 -2.65
N THR A 109 -4.83 7.64 -3.51
CA THR A 109 -5.45 8.97 -3.42
C THR A 109 -6.96 8.92 -3.63
N GLN A 110 -7.45 8.08 -4.56
CA GLN A 110 -8.88 7.91 -4.80
C GLN A 110 -9.60 7.36 -3.56
N CYS A 111 -9.06 6.29 -2.96
CA CYS A 111 -9.61 5.70 -1.74
C CYS A 111 -9.60 6.73 -0.59
N GLN A 112 -8.50 7.44 -0.38
CA GLN A 112 -8.40 8.49 0.64
C GLN A 112 -9.47 9.58 0.44
N ALA A 113 -9.62 10.09 -0.79
CA ALA A 113 -10.62 11.10 -1.09
C ALA A 113 -12.05 10.57 -0.87
N SER A 114 -12.28 9.28 -1.12
CA SER A 114 -13.56 8.64 -0.87
C SER A 114 -13.87 8.51 0.62
N ALA A 115 -12.89 8.10 1.43
CA ALA A 115 -13.04 8.01 2.89
C ALA A 115 -13.38 9.38 3.49
N ILE A 116 -12.64 10.43 3.14
CA ILE A 116 -12.91 11.82 3.60
C ILE A 116 -14.35 12.24 3.26
N ARG A 117 -14.84 11.92 2.06
CA ARG A 117 -16.22 12.26 1.66
C ARG A 117 -17.28 11.49 2.45
N LYS A 118 -16.99 10.26 2.89
CA LYS A 118 -17.89 9.45 3.73
C LYS A 118 -17.96 10.02 5.15
N ASP A 119 -16.81 10.36 5.72
CA ASP A 119 -16.72 10.91 7.09
C ASP A 119 -17.46 12.25 7.24
N VAL A 120 -17.37 13.13 6.25
CA VAL A 120 -18.06 14.44 6.27
C VAL A 120 -19.60 14.31 6.19
N ARG A 121 -20.12 13.15 5.77
CA ARG A 121 -21.56 12.89 5.64
C ARG A 121 -22.16 12.09 6.80
N SER A 122 -21.32 11.61 7.73
CA SER A 122 -21.74 10.89 8.93
C SER A 122 -21.88 11.86 10.10
#